data_AF-A0A965UVT9-F1
#
_entry.id   AF-A0A965UVT9-F1
#
_cell.length_a   1.000
_cell.length_b   1.000
_cell.length_c   1.000
_cell.angle_alpha   90.00
_cell.angle_beta   90.00
_cell.angle_gamma   90.00
#
_symmetry.space_group_name_H-M   'P 1'
#
loop_
_entity.id
_entity.type
_entity.pdbx_description
1 polymer ?
#
loop_
_entity_poly.entity_id
_entity_poly.type
_entity_poly.pdbx_seq_one_letter_code
_entity_poly.pdbx_strand_id
1 'polypeptide(L)'
;MPPAPAPIDYDKMAEASIRVAKAQTAEEEAAIKRLYPEYIRMQFGTADQLAGKLDNEYLARSRGVIGEELAAASAPNAIEAQLQRDAEAELALGRSLSPEQMREATQSARAAFAARGLGASMGSSAAEILNRDAYGQQRLDARRGFAASVNQMDLARRQRRLGLAGAYTELDPFRQSIGPAFGLGASTLSNTTGQVSNIFGNSLQQSGNVASFNTNMLASNRNAILNNNAAMQAAAMQAGASQNAGMMGMFGGIGSGIAAGGMAAISL
;
A
#
# COMPACT_ATOMS: atom_id res chain seq x y z
N MET A 1 89.51 -25.06 34.38
CA MET A 1 88.28 -24.90 33.58
C MET A 1 87.12 -24.74 34.54
N PRO A 2 86.30 -23.68 34.43
CA PRO A 2 85.10 -23.56 35.26
C PRO A 2 84.14 -24.73 34.97
N PRO A 3 83.44 -25.26 35.99
CA PRO A 3 82.46 -26.32 35.80
C PRO A 3 81.36 -25.85 34.85
N ALA A 4 80.89 -26.75 33.97
CA ALA A 4 79.79 -26.46 33.07
C ALA A 4 78.53 -26.10 33.89
N PRO A 5 77.75 -25.09 33.47
CA PRO A 5 76.52 -24.71 34.17
C PRO A 5 75.55 -25.88 34.21
N ALA A 6 74.87 -26.04 35.34
CA ALA A 6 73.83 -27.06 35.48
C ALA A 6 72.71 -26.85 34.44
N PRO A 7 72.15 -27.94 33.86
CA PRO A 7 71.04 -27.83 32.92
C PRO A 7 69.82 -27.17 33.59
N ILE A 8 69.17 -26.26 32.86
CA ILE A 8 67.97 -25.56 33.32
C ILE A 8 66.82 -26.56 33.42
N ASP A 9 66.16 -26.58 34.58
CA ASP A 9 65.00 -27.43 34.85
C ASP A 9 63.72 -26.69 34.42
N TYR A 10 63.32 -26.91 33.16
CA TYR A 10 62.16 -26.25 32.56
C TYR A 10 60.84 -26.62 33.25
N ASP A 11 60.73 -27.82 33.84
CA ASP A 11 59.54 -28.27 34.54
C ASP A 11 59.34 -27.48 35.84
N LYS A 12 60.42 -27.27 36.61
CA LYS A 12 60.37 -26.40 37.80
C LYS A 12 60.01 -24.96 37.46
N MET A 13 60.48 -24.44 36.33
CA MET A 13 60.10 -23.09 35.88
C MET A 13 58.63 -23.00 35.47
N ALA A 14 58.10 -24.02 34.79
CA ALA A 14 56.69 -24.10 34.41
C ALA A 14 55.77 -24.24 35.63
N GLU A 15 56.14 -25.06 36.62
CA GLU A 15 55.37 -25.18 37.86
C GLU A 15 55.36 -23.89 38.67
N ALA A 16 56.51 -23.19 38.73
CA ALA A 16 56.59 -21.90 39.39
C ALA A 16 55.72 -20.83 38.69
N SER A 17 55.70 -20.79 37.36
CA SER A 17 54.88 -19.84 36.61
C SER A 17 53.37 -20.11 36.78
N ILE A 18 52.95 -21.37 36.75
CA ILE A 18 51.55 -21.77 36.99
C ILE A 18 51.11 -21.36 38.41
N ARG A 19 51.98 -21.52 39.40
CA ARG A 19 51.68 -21.13 40.79
C ARG A 19 51.48 -19.63 40.94
N VAL A 20 52.37 -18.83 40.33
CA VAL A 20 52.27 -17.37 40.34
C VAL A 20 51.02 -16.91 39.59
N ALA A 21 50.73 -17.48 38.43
CA ALA A 21 49.52 -17.14 37.66
C ALA A 21 48.24 -17.42 38.46
N LYS A 22 48.14 -18.59 39.13
CA LYS A 22 46.99 -18.91 39.98
C LYS A 22 46.84 -17.96 41.16
N ALA A 23 47.94 -17.56 41.79
CA ALA A 23 47.92 -16.59 42.88
C ALA A 23 47.44 -15.21 42.39
N GLN A 24 47.96 -14.75 41.26
CA GLN A 24 47.53 -13.48 40.64
C GLN A 24 46.04 -13.51 40.27
N THR A 25 45.55 -14.57 39.63
CA THR A 25 44.12 -14.68 39.28
C THR A 25 43.23 -14.71 40.52
N ALA A 26 43.65 -15.38 41.60
CA ALA A 26 42.89 -15.40 42.85
C ALA A 26 42.83 -14.02 43.52
N GLU A 27 43.93 -13.26 43.48
CA GLU A 27 43.97 -11.87 43.98
C GLU A 27 43.10 -10.94 43.14
N GLU A 28 43.13 -11.06 41.81
CA GLU A 28 42.27 -10.30 40.89
C GLU A 28 40.79 -10.62 41.11
N GLU A 29 40.42 -11.90 41.24
CA GLU A 29 39.04 -12.30 41.50
C GLU A 29 38.54 -11.76 42.84
N ALA A 30 39.38 -11.78 43.88
CA ALA A 30 39.07 -11.20 45.18
C ALA A 30 38.89 -9.67 45.10
N ALA A 31 39.75 -8.99 44.33
CA ALA A 31 39.64 -7.55 44.09
C ALA A 31 38.34 -7.22 43.34
N ILE A 32 38.00 -7.98 42.30
CA ILE A 32 36.75 -7.82 41.54
C ILE A 32 35.54 -8.05 42.45
N LYS A 33 35.50 -9.14 43.23
CA LYS A 33 34.39 -9.42 44.16
C LYS A 33 34.20 -8.32 45.20
N ARG A 34 35.30 -7.69 45.64
CA ARG A 34 35.27 -6.56 46.57
C ARG A 34 34.75 -5.28 45.91
N LEU A 35 35.14 -5.01 44.66
CA LEU A 35 34.78 -3.78 43.94
C LEU A 35 33.39 -3.86 43.27
N TYR A 36 32.91 -5.07 42.96
CA TYR A 36 31.66 -5.28 42.23
C TYR A 36 30.42 -4.65 42.91
N PRO A 37 30.23 -4.75 44.24
CA PRO A 37 29.11 -4.09 44.92
C PRO A 37 29.20 -2.56 44.88
N GLU A 38 30.40 -1.99 44.94
CA GLU A 38 30.59 -0.53 44.79
C GLU A 38 30.29 -0.08 43.37
N TYR A 39 30.71 -0.87 42.37
CA TYR A 39 30.41 -0.61 40.97
C TYR A 39 28.90 -0.66 40.69
N ILE A 40 28.21 -1.66 41.24
CA ILE A 40 26.75 -1.76 41.22
C ILE A 40 26.13 -0.53 41.88
N ARG A 41 26.52 -0.14 43.10
CA ARG A 41 25.94 1.03 43.77
C ARG A 41 26.18 2.33 43.00
N MET A 42 27.35 2.48 42.39
CA MET A 42 27.66 3.66 41.58
C MET A 42 26.81 3.70 40.30
N GLN A 43 26.64 2.57 39.63
CA GLN A 43 25.82 2.47 38.43
C GLN A 43 24.31 2.60 38.70
N PHE A 44 23.79 1.92 39.73
CA PHE A 44 22.36 1.97 40.05
C PHE A 44 21.97 3.25 40.79
N GLY A 45 22.83 3.77 41.68
CA GLY A 45 22.57 5.03 42.37
C GLY A 45 22.55 6.22 41.41
N THR A 46 23.37 6.21 40.37
CA THR A 46 23.29 7.21 39.30
C THR A 46 22.04 7.01 38.44
N ALA A 47 21.64 5.78 38.16
CA ALA A 47 20.40 5.48 37.44
C ALA A 47 19.15 5.96 38.20
N ASP A 48 19.05 5.74 39.50
CA ASP A 48 17.90 6.16 40.32
C ASP A 48 17.82 7.69 40.45
N GLN A 49 18.97 8.36 40.61
CA GLN A 49 19.02 9.82 40.61
C GLN A 49 18.68 10.42 39.24
N LEU A 50 19.08 9.76 38.15
CA LEU A 50 18.67 10.15 36.81
C LEU A 50 17.15 9.94 36.68
N ALA A 51 16.62 8.77 37.03
CA ALA A 51 15.20 8.45 36.95
C ALA A 51 14.33 9.46 37.72
N GLY A 52 14.71 9.82 38.95
CA GLY A 52 13.99 10.83 39.74
C GLY A 52 14.04 12.25 39.18
N LYS A 53 15.11 12.62 38.45
CA LYS A 53 15.18 13.90 37.72
C LYS A 53 14.45 13.87 36.38
N LEU A 54 14.23 12.68 35.84
CA LEU A 54 13.55 12.46 34.57
C LEU A 54 12.03 12.33 34.76
N ASP A 55 11.56 11.93 35.95
CA ASP A 55 10.13 12.02 36.31
C ASP A 55 9.76 13.45 36.73
N ASN A 56 10.15 14.44 35.92
CA ASN A 56 9.91 15.84 36.19
C ASN A 56 8.61 16.31 35.53
N GLU A 57 8.01 17.33 36.16
CA GLU A 57 6.77 17.95 35.70
C GLU A 57 6.88 18.46 34.25
N TYR A 58 8.08 18.83 33.80
CA TYR A 58 8.33 19.28 32.43
C TYR A 58 8.11 18.17 31.40
N LEU A 59 8.59 16.94 31.65
CA LEU A 59 8.36 15.78 30.78
C LEU A 59 6.89 15.37 30.80
N ALA A 60 6.24 15.39 31.96
CA ALA A 60 4.80 15.15 32.06
C ALA A 60 4.00 16.18 31.24
N ARG A 61 4.33 17.47 31.36
CA ARG A 61 3.69 18.55 30.60
C ARG A 61 3.96 18.45 29.10
N SER A 62 5.20 18.14 28.71
CA SER A 62 5.57 17.94 27.30
C SER A 62 4.81 16.75 26.68
N ARG A 63 4.72 15.62 27.39
CA ARG A 63 3.90 14.47 26.98
C ARG A 63 2.41 14.82 26.89
N GLY A 64 1.90 15.66 27.79
CA GLY A 64 0.53 16.17 27.75
C GLY A 64 0.26 16.99 26.48
N VAL A 65 1.08 18.01 26.21
CA VAL A 65 0.94 18.86 25.01
C VAL A 65 1.12 18.05 23.73
N ILE A 66 2.11 17.17 23.67
CA ILE A 66 2.31 16.27 22.51
C ILE A 66 1.12 15.33 22.36
N GLY A 67 0.57 14.81 23.46
CA GLY A 67 -0.61 13.97 23.46
C GLY A 67 -1.84 14.70 22.93
N GLU A 68 -2.05 15.96 23.35
CA GLU A 68 -3.14 16.82 22.88
C GLU A 68 -2.98 17.20 21.41
N GLU A 69 -1.78 17.61 20.98
CA GLU A 69 -1.49 17.94 19.58
C GLU A 69 -1.62 16.71 18.68
N LEU A 70 -1.12 15.56 19.12
CA LEU A 70 -1.28 14.30 18.39
C LEU A 70 -2.74 13.87 18.36
N ALA A 71 -3.48 14.04 19.46
CA ALA A 71 -4.92 13.76 19.50
C ALA A 71 -5.69 14.66 18.52
N ALA A 72 -5.44 15.97 18.55
CA ALA A 72 -6.05 16.97 17.67
C ALA A 72 -5.71 16.72 16.20
N ALA A 73 -4.44 16.45 15.88
CA ALA A 73 -3.98 16.12 14.54
C ALA A 73 -4.47 14.73 14.07
N SER A 74 -4.80 13.84 15.01
CA SER A 74 -5.28 12.50 14.70
C SER A 74 -6.79 12.36 14.59
N ALA A 75 -7.55 13.31 15.13
CA ALA A 75 -8.98 13.28 15.06
C ALA A 75 -9.41 13.36 13.59
N PRO A 76 -10.25 12.43 13.09
CA PRO A 76 -10.80 12.56 11.74
C PRO A 76 -11.46 13.92 11.62
N ASN A 77 -11.10 14.69 10.60
CA ASN A 77 -11.80 15.94 10.34
C ASN A 77 -13.27 15.60 10.08
N ALA A 78 -14.20 16.45 10.53
CA ALA A 78 -15.64 16.27 10.31
C ALA A 78 -15.97 15.97 8.83
N ILE A 79 -15.25 16.62 7.91
CA ILE A 79 -15.35 16.38 6.46
C ILE A 79 -14.94 14.95 6.08
N GLU A 80 -13.87 14.42 6.67
CA GLU A 80 -13.35 13.09 6.36
C GLU A 80 -14.28 12.00 6.90
N ALA A 81 -14.77 12.18 8.13
CA ALA A 81 -15.79 11.30 8.70
C ALA A 81 -17.07 11.30 7.85
N GLN A 82 -17.43 12.45 7.26
CA GLN A 82 -18.54 12.54 6.31
C GLN A 82 -18.22 11.81 5.00
N LEU A 83 -17.07 12.06 4.38
CA LEU A 83 -16.65 11.38 3.14
C LEU A 83 -16.60 9.86 3.30
N GLN A 84 -16.17 9.37 4.47
CA GLN A 84 -16.15 7.94 4.75
C GLN A 84 -17.57 7.38 4.87
N ARG A 85 -18.49 8.05 5.59
CA ARG A 85 -19.91 7.66 5.63
C ARG A 85 -20.55 7.68 4.24
N ASP A 86 -20.25 8.68 3.44
CA ASP A 86 -20.77 8.81 2.07
C ASP A 86 -20.22 7.68 1.18
N ALA A 87 -18.93 7.35 1.30
CA ALA A 87 -18.32 6.24 0.58
C ALA A 87 -18.91 4.88 0.99
N GLU A 88 -19.17 4.66 2.28
CA GLU A 88 -19.82 3.47 2.80
C GLU A 88 -21.28 3.37 2.33
N ALA A 89 -22.03 4.47 2.35
CA ALA A 89 -23.41 4.52 1.85
C ALA A 89 -23.50 4.24 0.33
N GLU A 90 -22.60 4.84 -0.46
CA GLU A 90 -22.51 4.62 -1.90
C GLU A 90 -22.10 3.17 -2.22
N LEU A 91 -21.14 2.60 -1.48
CA LEU A 91 -20.75 1.19 -1.62
C LEU A 91 -21.88 0.23 -1.25
N ALA A 92 -22.63 0.54 -0.18
CA ALA A 92 -23.79 -0.25 0.24
C ALA A 92 -24.89 -0.29 -0.84
N LEU A 93 -25.03 0.78 -1.63
CA LEU A 93 -25.92 0.82 -2.79
C LEU A 93 -25.47 -0.18 -3.89
N GLY A 94 -24.17 -0.49 -3.99
CA GLY A 94 -23.63 -1.51 -4.90
C GLY A 94 -23.92 -1.21 -6.38
N ARG A 95 -24.60 -2.13 -7.07
CA ARG A 95 -25.07 -1.95 -8.47
C ARG A 95 -26.45 -1.29 -8.57
N SER A 96 -27.15 -1.15 -7.45
CA SER A 96 -28.45 -0.48 -7.47
C SER A 96 -28.25 1.01 -7.77
N LEU A 97 -29.19 1.59 -8.50
CA LEU A 97 -29.14 2.99 -8.90
C LEU A 97 -30.04 3.78 -7.96
N SER A 98 -29.60 4.98 -7.56
CA SER A 98 -30.48 5.90 -6.85
C SER A 98 -31.67 6.29 -7.73
N PRO A 99 -32.80 6.77 -7.17
CA PRO A 99 -33.94 7.24 -7.96
C PRO A 99 -33.59 8.31 -9.00
N GLU A 100 -32.60 9.15 -8.72
CA GLU A 100 -32.07 10.18 -9.62
C GLU A 100 -31.28 9.51 -10.77
N GLN A 101 -30.37 8.60 -10.43
CA GLN A 101 -29.57 7.86 -11.40
C GLN A 101 -30.43 6.98 -12.32
N MET A 102 -31.52 6.41 -11.81
CA MET A 102 -32.49 5.68 -12.63
C MET A 102 -33.15 6.61 -13.66
N ARG A 103 -33.57 7.81 -13.25
CA ARG A 103 -34.15 8.80 -14.17
C ARG A 103 -33.15 9.21 -15.25
N GLU A 104 -31.91 9.49 -14.87
CA GLU A 104 -30.83 9.84 -15.81
C GLU A 104 -30.51 8.69 -16.78
N ALA A 105 -30.41 7.45 -16.28
CA ALA A 105 -30.17 6.27 -17.10
C ALA A 105 -31.30 6.05 -18.11
N THR A 106 -32.56 6.18 -17.70
CA THR A 106 -33.71 6.07 -18.62
C THR A 106 -33.73 7.21 -19.65
N GLN A 107 -33.44 8.45 -19.24
CA GLN A 107 -33.39 9.59 -20.16
C GLN A 107 -32.28 9.43 -21.20
N SER A 108 -31.07 9.04 -20.77
CA SER A 108 -29.94 8.82 -21.69
C SER A 108 -30.19 7.64 -22.63
N ALA A 109 -30.78 6.54 -22.14
CA ALA A 109 -31.17 5.41 -22.98
C ALA A 109 -32.20 5.84 -24.04
N ARG A 110 -33.24 6.59 -23.67
CA ARG A 110 -34.25 7.08 -24.62
C ARG A 110 -33.65 8.02 -25.67
N ALA A 111 -32.77 8.93 -25.27
CA ALA A 111 -32.05 9.81 -26.20
C ALA A 111 -31.21 9.01 -27.20
N ALA A 112 -30.50 7.98 -26.74
CA ALA A 112 -29.69 7.11 -27.58
C ALA A 112 -30.53 6.28 -28.57
N PHE A 113 -31.70 5.76 -28.15
CA PHE A 113 -32.62 5.04 -29.06
C PHE A 113 -33.32 5.96 -30.06
N ALA A 114 -33.71 7.15 -29.63
CA ALA A 114 -34.29 8.16 -30.51
C ALA A 114 -33.31 8.53 -31.63
N ALA A 115 -32.02 8.72 -31.30
CA ALA A 115 -30.98 8.99 -32.27
C ALA A 115 -30.77 7.85 -33.29
N ARG A 116 -31.11 6.61 -32.94
CA ARG A 116 -31.01 5.43 -33.81
C ARG A 116 -32.31 5.08 -34.54
N GLY A 117 -33.40 5.85 -34.34
CA GLY A 117 -34.70 5.58 -34.94
C GLY A 117 -35.41 4.33 -34.40
N LEU A 118 -34.98 3.79 -33.25
CA LEU A 118 -35.45 2.50 -32.70
C LEU A 118 -36.44 2.65 -31.53
N GLY A 119 -37.03 3.82 -31.34
CA GLY A 119 -37.77 4.20 -30.13
C GLY A 119 -38.97 3.32 -29.74
N ALA A 120 -39.54 2.55 -30.67
CA ALA A 120 -40.78 1.77 -30.43
C ALA A 120 -40.64 0.24 -30.64
N SER A 121 -39.44 -0.28 -30.93
CA SER A 121 -39.28 -1.72 -31.21
C SER A 121 -39.25 -2.57 -29.93
N MET A 122 -39.70 -3.83 -29.98
CA MET A 122 -39.52 -4.79 -28.86
C MET A 122 -38.05 -4.98 -28.44
N GLY A 123 -37.10 -4.67 -29.33
CA GLY A 123 -35.67 -4.65 -28.99
C GLY A 123 -35.26 -3.50 -28.05
N SER A 124 -36.07 -2.43 -27.95
CA SER A 124 -35.76 -1.27 -27.11
C SER A 124 -35.83 -1.61 -25.62
N SER A 125 -36.73 -2.50 -25.19
CA SER A 125 -36.87 -2.91 -23.79
C SER A 125 -35.71 -3.79 -23.32
N ALA A 126 -35.29 -4.76 -24.13
CA ALA A 126 -34.11 -5.58 -23.84
C ALA A 126 -32.84 -4.71 -23.77
N ALA A 127 -32.72 -3.75 -24.68
CA ALA A 127 -31.56 -2.88 -24.72
C ALA A 127 -31.60 -1.77 -23.64
N GLU A 128 -32.77 -1.41 -23.11
CA GLU A 128 -32.91 -0.60 -21.88
C GLU A 128 -32.38 -1.35 -20.66
N ILE A 129 -32.68 -2.65 -20.51
CA ILE A 129 -32.13 -3.48 -19.42
C ILE A 129 -30.61 -3.56 -19.52
N LEU A 130 -30.07 -3.81 -20.72
CA LEU A 130 -28.62 -3.86 -20.94
C LEU A 130 -27.94 -2.51 -20.65
N ASN A 131 -28.53 -1.40 -21.08
CA ASN A 131 -28.02 -0.05 -20.78
C ASN A 131 -28.05 0.25 -19.28
N ARG A 132 -29.12 -0.13 -18.59
CA ARG A 132 -29.23 0.06 -17.14
C ARG A 132 -28.21 -0.78 -16.38
N ASP A 133 -27.94 -2.00 -16.84
CA ASP A 133 -26.89 -2.84 -16.26
C ASP A 133 -25.49 -2.25 -16.49
N ALA A 134 -25.19 -1.82 -17.71
CA ALA A 134 -23.93 -1.16 -18.05
C ALA A 134 -23.71 0.12 -17.21
N TYR A 135 -24.75 0.94 -17.05
CA TYR A 135 -24.71 2.13 -16.20
C TYR A 135 -24.54 1.77 -14.72
N GLY A 136 -25.21 0.72 -14.23
CA GLY A 136 -25.03 0.18 -12.88
C GLY A 136 -23.60 -0.30 -12.62
N GLN A 137 -22.97 -0.98 -13.58
CA GLN A 137 -21.56 -1.35 -13.51
C GLN A 137 -20.65 -0.12 -13.50
N GLN A 138 -20.92 0.87 -14.36
CA GLN A 138 -20.16 2.12 -14.39
C GLN A 138 -20.20 2.85 -13.04
N ARG A 139 -21.39 2.96 -12.44
CA ARG A 139 -21.57 3.56 -11.10
C ARG A 139 -20.88 2.75 -10.02
N LEU A 140 -21.00 1.42 -10.01
CA LEU A 140 -20.31 0.57 -9.04
C LEU A 140 -18.79 0.83 -9.05
N ASP A 141 -18.19 0.90 -10.24
CA ASP A 141 -16.75 1.12 -10.34
C ASP A 141 -16.35 2.54 -9.95
N ALA A 142 -17.18 3.55 -10.24
CA ALA A 142 -16.99 4.91 -9.74
C ALA A 142 -17.04 4.97 -8.19
N ARG A 143 -17.99 4.24 -7.57
CA ARG A 143 -18.13 4.14 -6.11
C ARG A 143 -16.93 3.47 -5.47
N ARG A 144 -16.46 2.37 -6.06
CA ARG A 144 -15.22 1.69 -5.64
C ARG A 144 -14.01 2.61 -5.73
N GLY A 145 -13.89 3.37 -6.83
CA GLY A 145 -12.84 4.36 -7.01
C GLY A 145 -12.89 5.46 -5.96
N PHE A 146 -14.07 6.00 -5.66
CA PHE A 146 -14.27 6.99 -4.61
C PHE A 146 -13.89 6.44 -3.23
N ALA A 147 -14.39 5.26 -2.85
CA ALA A 147 -14.06 4.62 -1.59
C ALA A 147 -12.56 4.29 -1.45
N ALA A 148 -11.92 3.85 -2.54
CA ALA A 148 -10.47 3.64 -2.56
C ALA A 148 -9.70 4.95 -2.32
N SER A 149 -10.13 6.06 -2.93
CA SER A 149 -9.53 7.38 -2.71
C SER A 149 -9.66 7.86 -1.26
N VAL A 150 -10.85 7.70 -0.65
CA VAL A 150 -11.09 8.03 0.76
C VAL A 150 -10.20 7.18 1.69
N ASN A 151 -10.07 5.89 1.40
CA ASN A 151 -9.17 5.00 2.16
C ASN A 151 -7.69 5.39 2.01
N GLN A 152 -7.25 5.81 0.82
CA GLN A 152 -5.88 6.29 0.60
C GLN A 152 -5.59 7.56 1.42
N MET A 153 -6.54 8.49 1.51
CA MET A 153 -6.40 9.67 2.36
C MET A 153 -6.26 9.29 3.84
N ASP A 154 -7.03 8.32 4.33
CA ASP A 154 -6.92 7.84 5.70
C ASP A 154 -5.56 7.19 5.99
N LEU A 155 -5.08 6.34 5.08
CA LEU A 155 -3.76 5.71 5.18
C LEU A 155 -2.64 6.75 5.20
N ALA A 156 -2.69 7.76 4.33
CA ALA A 156 -1.70 8.84 4.30
C ALA A 156 -1.69 9.66 5.60
N ARG A 157 -2.84 9.84 6.27
CA ARG A 157 -2.88 10.42 7.63
C ARG A 157 -2.24 9.51 8.66
N ARG A 158 -2.57 8.22 8.66
CA ARG A 158 -1.96 7.25 9.59
C ARG A 158 -0.44 7.19 9.44
N GLN A 159 0.08 7.23 8.21
CA GLN A 159 1.51 7.29 7.96
C GLN A 159 2.15 8.57 8.50
N ARG A 160 1.52 9.74 8.28
CA ARG A 160 1.98 11.00 8.88
C ARG A 160 1.97 10.97 10.41
N ARG A 161 0.95 10.35 11.02
CA ARG A 161 0.87 10.16 12.48
C ARG A 161 2.01 9.28 13.00
N LEU A 162 2.29 8.17 12.34
CA LEU A 162 3.40 7.28 12.72
C LEU A 162 4.74 7.99 12.54
N GLY A 163 4.91 8.77 11.47
CA GLY A 163 6.11 9.59 11.25
C GLY A 163 6.31 10.65 12.33
N LEU A 164 5.25 11.37 12.71
CA LEU A 164 5.30 12.36 13.79
C LEU A 164 5.57 11.70 15.14
N ALA A 165 4.90 10.59 15.47
CA ALA A 165 5.17 9.85 16.69
C ALA A 165 6.63 9.37 16.75
N GLY A 166 7.19 8.92 15.63
CA GLY A 166 8.61 8.59 15.50
C GLY A 166 9.54 9.79 15.77
N ALA A 167 9.26 10.93 15.13
CA ALA A 167 10.02 12.16 15.35
C ALA A 167 9.94 12.64 16.81
N TYR A 168 8.79 12.52 17.47
CA TYR A 168 8.65 12.86 18.89
C TYR A 168 9.42 11.90 19.81
N THR A 169 9.51 10.62 19.48
CA THR A 169 10.40 9.69 20.22
C THR A 169 11.89 9.95 20.01
N GLU A 170 12.28 10.63 18.93
CA GLU A 170 13.67 11.06 18.69
C GLU A 170 14.01 12.38 19.38
N LEU A 171 13.02 13.26 19.53
CA LEU A 171 13.15 14.53 20.26
C LEU A 171 13.10 14.38 21.77
N ASP A 172 12.90 13.17 22.30
CA ASP A 172 12.97 12.93 23.75
C ASP A 172 14.42 13.10 24.25
N PRO A 173 14.76 14.19 24.98
CA PRO A 173 16.12 14.42 25.49
C PRO A 173 16.58 13.31 26.47
N PHE A 174 15.66 12.51 26.98
CA PHE A 174 15.92 11.29 27.73
C PHE A 174 16.75 10.28 26.93
N ARG A 175 16.45 10.09 25.64
CA ARG A 175 17.22 9.18 24.78
C ARG A 175 18.60 9.71 24.43
N GLN A 176 18.73 11.03 24.24
CA GLN A 176 20.04 11.66 23.99
C GLN A 176 20.97 11.57 25.20
N SER A 177 20.44 11.69 26.42
CA SER A 177 21.24 11.60 27.65
C SER A 177 21.61 10.17 28.07
N ILE A 178 20.77 9.18 27.73
CA ILE A 178 21.04 7.75 27.99
C ILE A 178 21.88 7.10 26.88
N GLY A 179 21.89 7.69 25.68
CA GLY A 179 22.61 7.19 24.50
C GLY A 179 24.08 6.80 24.71
N PRO A 180 24.90 7.59 25.45
CA PRO A 180 26.29 7.22 25.72
C PRO A 180 26.45 6.07 26.72
N ALA A 181 25.55 5.96 27.71
CA ALA A 181 25.65 4.98 28.79
C ALA A 181 25.14 3.58 28.39
N PHE A 182 24.23 3.51 27.41
CA PHE A 182 23.63 2.26 26.89
C PHE A 182 24.00 1.95 25.42
N GLY A 183 24.99 2.64 24.85
CA GLY A 183 25.30 2.62 23.41
C GLY A 183 25.52 1.25 22.77
N LEU A 184 25.93 0.23 23.54
CA LEU A 184 26.08 -1.15 23.05
C LEU A 184 24.74 -1.92 22.95
N GLY A 185 23.75 -1.62 23.78
CA GLY A 185 22.41 -2.23 23.70
C GLY A 185 21.43 -1.45 22.82
N ALA A 186 21.58 -0.11 22.80
CA ALA A 186 20.71 0.78 22.01
C ALA A 186 20.94 0.65 20.50
N SER A 187 22.16 0.35 20.05
CA SER A 187 22.44 0.14 18.62
C SER A 187 21.75 -1.13 18.10
N THR A 188 21.73 -2.21 18.90
CA THR A 188 20.98 -3.43 18.57
C THR A 188 19.48 -3.18 18.56
N LEU A 189 18.93 -2.52 19.59
CA LEU A 189 17.50 -2.21 19.64
C LEU A 189 17.06 -1.22 18.55
N SER A 190 17.92 -0.25 18.19
CA SER A 190 17.70 0.68 17.07
C SER A 190 17.73 -0.04 15.72
N ASN A 191 18.68 -0.97 15.53
CA ASN A 191 18.72 -1.82 14.34
C ASN A 191 17.51 -2.76 14.26
N THR A 192 17.06 -3.33 15.38
CA THR A 192 15.84 -4.15 15.43
C THR A 192 14.58 -3.32 15.21
N THR A 193 14.48 -2.13 15.80
CA THR A 193 13.32 -1.23 15.61
C THR A 193 13.29 -0.68 14.19
N GLY A 194 14.45 -0.35 13.61
CA GLY A 194 14.60 0.02 12.20
C GLY A 194 14.23 -1.13 11.27
N GLN A 195 14.62 -2.37 11.59
CA GLN A 195 14.18 -3.56 10.87
C GLN A 195 12.67 -3.79 11.01
N VAL A 196 12.08 -3.65 12.19
CA VAL A 196 10.63 -3.79 12.39
C VAL A 196 9.86 -2.69 11.67
N SER A 197 10.36 -1.45 11.68
CA SER A 197 9.78 -0.34 10.91
C SER A 197 9.89 -0.57 9.40
N ASN A 198 11.04 -1.08 8.93
CA ASN A 198 11.23 -1.47 7.53
C ASN A 198 10.36 -2.69 7.16
N ILE A 199 10.15 -3.67 8.05
CA ILE A 199 9.27 -4.82 7.82
C ILE A 199 7.81 -4.38 7.80
N PHE A 200 7.37 -3.55 8.73
CA PHE A 200 6.01 -3.00 8.72
C PHE A 200 5.78 -2.11 7.52
N GLY A 201 6.75 -1.23 7.19
CA GLY A 201 6.73 -0.38 6.01
C GLY A 201 6.71 -1.18 4.71
N ASN A 202 7.54 -2.21 4.58
CA ASN A 202 7.53 -3.13 3.45
C ASN A 202 6.25 -3.96 3.39
N SER A 203 5.68 -4.37 4.53
CA SER A 203 4.39 -5.10 4.56
C SER A 203 3.20 -4.21 4.21
N LEU A 204 3.23 -2.93 4.62
CA LEU A 204 2.22 -1.93 4.26
C LEU A 204 2.36 -1.52 2.79
N GLN A 205 3.58 -1.38 2.27
CA GLN A 205 3.82 -1.23 0.83
C GLN A 205 3.42 -2.49 0.07
N GLN A 206 3.68 -3.69 0.58
CA GLN A 206 3.26 -4.94 -0.08
C GLN A 206 1.74 -5.12 -0.03
N SER A 207 1.08 -4.78 1.08
CA SER A 207 -0.38 -4.75 1.20
C SER A 207 -1.00 -3.67 0.31
N GLY A 208 -0.39 -2.49 0.25
CA GLY A 208 -0.75 -1.41 -0.66
C GLY A 208 -0.53 -1.79 -2.12
N ASN A 209 0.54 -2.55 -2.41
CA ASN A 209 0.84 -3.09 -3.72
C ASN A 209 -0.10 -4.24 -4.08
N VAL A 210 -0.59 -5.05 -3.15
CA VAL A 210 -1.63 -6.07 -3.42
C VAL A 210 -2.97 -5.40 -3.70
N ALA A 211 -3.33 -4.37 -2.95
CA ALA A 211 -4.53 -3.57 -3.23
C ALA A 211 -4.42 -2.85 -4.59
N SER A 212 -3.29 -2.22 -4.87
CA SER A 212 -3.02 -1.53 -6.14
C SER A 212 -2.88 -2.52 -7.31
N PHE A 213 -2.29 -3.69 -7.10
CA PHE A 213 -2.21 -4.78 -8.09
C PHE A 213 -3.59 -5.35 -8.39
N ASN A 214 -4.42 -5.61 -7.38
CA ASN A 214 -5.82 -6.00 -7.59
C ASN A 214 -6.62 -4.92 -8.32
N THR A 215 -6.39 -3.64 -8.00
CA THR A 215 -7.07 -2.52 -8.66
C THR A 215 -6.62 -2.38 -10.12
N ASN A 216 -5.32 -2.50 -10.39
CA ASN A 216 -4.74 -2.48 -11.73
C ASN A 216 -5.14 -3.71 -12.54
N MET A 217 -5.26 -4.88 -11.92
CA MET A 217 -5.74 -6.10 -12.57
C MET A 217 -7.23 -6.00 -12.90
N LEU A 218 -8.04 -5.41 -12.01
CA LEU A 218 -9.46 -5.16 -12.25
C LEU A 218 -9.66 -4.12 -13.35
N ALA A 219 -8.86 -3.04 -13.37
CA ALA A 219 -8.84 -2.07 -14.45
C ALA A 219 -8.36 -2.67 -15.79
N SER A 220 -7.35 -3.53 -15.76
CA SER A 220 -6.83 -4.23 -16.94
C SER A 220 -7.87 -5.21 -17.51
N ASN A 221 -8.53 -5.99 -16.65
CA ASN A 221 -9.65 -6.85 -17.06
C ASN A 221 -10.80 -6.03 -17.65
N ARG A 222 -11.10 -4.86 -17.07
CA ARG A 222 -12.15 -3.97 -17.58
C ARG A 222 -11.79 -3.39 -18.94
N ASN A 223 -10.54 -2.96 -19.15
CA ASN A 223 -10.05 -2.50 -20.45
C ASN A 223 -10.05 -3.62 -21.49
N ALA A 224 -9.70 -4.85 -21.10
CA ALA A 224 -9.78 -6.01 -21.97
C ALA A 224 -11.23 -6.31 -22.38
N ILE A 225 -12.20 -6.24 -21.44
CA ILE A 225 -13.63 -6.42 -21.74
C ILE A 225 -14.15 -5.30 -22.65
N LEU A 226 -13.77 -4.05 -22.42
CA LEU A 226 -14.17 -2.92 -23.27
C LEU A 226 -13.59 -3.05 -24.68
N ASN A 227 -12.32 -3.42 -24.81
CA ASN A 227 -11.70 -3.67 -26.11
C ASN A 227 -12.36 -4.85 -26.83
N ASN A 228 -12.71 -5.92 -26.11
CA ASN A 228 -13.37 -7.07 -26.69
C ASN A 228 -14.81 -6.73 -27.13
N ASN A 229 -15.56 -5.97 -26.33
CA ASN A 229 -16.89 -5.48 -26.70
C ASN A 229 -16.83 -4.51 -27.89
N ALA A 230 -15.86 -3.60 -27.92
CA ALA A 230 -15.64 -2.71 -29.05
C ALA A 230 -15.27 -3.49 -30.33
N ALA A 231 -14.42 -4.51 -30.21
CA ALA A 231 -14.07 -5.40 -31.31
C ALA A 231 -15.28 -6.21 -31.79
N MET A 232 -16.12 -6.75 -30.89
CA MET A 232 -17.36 -7.43 -31.26
C MET A 232 -18.36 -6.49 -31.94
N GLN A 233 -18.48 -5.25 -31.46
CA GLN A 233 -19.35 -4.26 -32.08
C GLN A 233 -18.85 -3.85 -33.46
N ALA A 234 -17.54 -3.64 -33.62
CA ALA A 234 -16.91 -3.38 -34.91
C ALA A 234 -17.08 -4.56 -35.87
N ALA A 235 -16.90 -5.79 -35.38
CA ALA A 235 -17.13 -7.01 -36.15
C ALA A 235 -18.60 -7.16 -36.56
N ALA A 236 -19.56 -6.84 -35.69
CA ALA A 236 -20.98 -6.86 -36.02
C ALA A 236 -21.35 -5.80 -37.06
N MET A 237 -20.78 -4.60 -36.95
CA MET A 237 -20.94 -3.54 -37.96
C MET A 237 -20.33 -3.93 -39.30
N GLN A 238 -19.14 -4.54 -39.30
CA GLN A 238 -18.46 -5.02 -40.50
C GLN A 238 -19.22 -6.19 -41.13
N ALA A 239 -19.74 -7.12 -40.34
CA ALA A 239 -20.57 -8.22 -40.82
C ALA A 239 -21.86 -7.71 -41.48
N GLY A 240 -22.54 -6.75 -40.86
CA GLY A 240 -23.73 -6.10 -41.43
C GLY A 240 -23.42 -5.32 -42.72
N ALA A 241 -22.30 -4.59 -42.75
CA ALA A 241 -21.84 -3.90 -43.95
C ALA A 241 -21.50 -4.90 -45.08
N SER A 242 -20.88 -6.04 -44.76
CA SER A 242 -20.55 -7.07 -45.73
C SER A 242 -21.79 -7.79 -46.27
N GLN A 243 -22.82 -8.01 -45.44
CA GLN A 243 -24.10 -8.54 -45.90
C GLN A 243 -24.82 -7.55 -46.82
N ASN A 244 -24.86 -6.26 -46.46
CA ASN A 244 -25.45 -5.24 -47.32
C ASN A 244 -24.68 -5.07 -48.64
N ALA A 245 -23.34 -5.12 -48.62
CA ALA A 245 -22.52 -5.06 -49.81
C ALA A 245 -22.68 -6.31 -50.69
N GLY A 246 -22.79 -7.51 -50.07
CA GLY A 246 -23.07 -8.76 -50.79
C GLY A 246 -24.45 -8.76 -51.45
N MET A 247 -25.47 -8.25 -50.77
CA MET A 247 -26.81 -8.07 -51.36
C MET A 247 -26.82 -7.03 -52.47
N MET A 248 -26.13 -5.90 -52.33
CA MET A 248 -26.02 -4.89 -53.39
C MET A 248 -25.25 -5.43 -54.61
N GLY A 249 -24.21 -6.23 -54.41
CA GLY A 249 -23.47 -6.89 -55.48
C GLY A 249 -24.32 -7.91 -56.25
N MET A 250 -25.19 -8.64 -55.54
CA MET A 250 -26.06 -9.65 -56.17
C MET A 250 -27.22 -9.02 -56.96
N PHE A 251 -27.78 -7.90 -56.49
CA PHE A 251 -28.78 -7.15 -57.25
C PHE A 251 -28.17 -6.33 -58.41
N GLY A 252 -26.95 -5.82 -58.26
CA GLY A 252 -26.24 -5.11 -59.33
C GLY A 252 -25.75 -6.02 -60.46
N GLY A 253 -25.35 -7.25 -60.15
CA GLY A 253 -24.82 -8.21 -61.14
C GLY A 253 -25.86 -8.85 -62.05
N ILE A 254 -27.12 -8.94 -61.63
CA ILE A 254 -28.21 -9.51 -62.46
C ILE A 254 -28.75 -8.47 -63.46
N GLY A 255 -28.58 -7.17 -63.20
CA GLY A 255 -29.08 -6.10 -64.07
C GLY A 255 -28.16 -5.72 -65.24
N SER A 256 -26.84 -5.90 -65.13
CA SER A 256 -25.90 -5.40 -66.16
C SER A 256 -25.47 -6.43 -67.21
N GLY A 257 -25.87 -7.71 -67.09
CA GLY A 257 -25.43 -8.79 -67.98
C GLY A 257 -26.24 -8.95 -69.27
N ILE A 258 -27.41 -8.32 -69.41
CA ILE A 258 -28.31 -8.54 -70.56
C ILE A 258 -28.29 -7.38 -71.57
N ALA A 259 -27.73 -6.20 -71.24
CA ALA A 259 -27.83 -5.02 -72.10
C ALA A 259 -26.67 -4.80 -73.09
N ALA A 260 -25.58 -5.59 -73.04
CA ALA A 260 -24.37 -5.32 -73.83
C ALA A 260 -24.03 -6.40 -74.88
N GLY A 261 -25.03 -7.16 -75.35
CA GLY A 261 -24.85 -8.31 -76.26
C GLY A 261 -25.40 -8.15 -77.67
N GLY A 262 -25.83 -6.96 -78.10
CA GLY A 262 -26.42 -6.82 -79.43
C GLY A 262 -26.37 -5.40 -79.95
N MET A 263 -25.27 -5.01 -80.59
CA MET A 263 -25.26 -4.07 -81.72
C MET A 263 -23.87 -4.05 -82.37
N ALA A 264 -23.90 -4.13 -83.71
CA ALA A 264 -22.85 -3.76 -84.66
C ALA A 264 -22.10 -4.92 -85.36
N ALA A 265 -22.76 -5.51 -86.37
CA ALA A 265 -22.10 -6.07 -87.55
C ALA A 265 -23.03 -5.99 -88.78
N ILE A 266 -23.24 -4.79 -89.34
CA ILE A 266 -23.70 -4.60 -90.73
C ILE A 266 -23.08 -3.32 -91.30
N SER A 267 -22.15 -3.47 -92.25
CA SER A 267 -21.92 -2.50 -93.32
C SER A 267 -21.24 -3.22 -94.49
N LEU A 268 -22.00 -3.38 -95.58
CA LEU A 268 -21.57 -3.65 -96.95
C LEU A 268 -21.12 -2.36 -97.61
#